data_AF-A0A961H8F5-F1
#
_entry.id   AF-A0A961H8F5-F1
#
_cell.length_a   1.000
_cell.length_b   1.000
_cell.length_c   1.000
_cell.angle_alpha   90.00
_cell.angle_beta   90.00
_cell.angle_gamma   90.00
#
_symmetry.space_group_name_H-M   'P 1'
#
loop_
_entity.id
_entity.type
_entity.pdbx_description
1 polymer ?
#
loop_
_entity_poly.entity_id
_entity_poly.type
_entity_poly.pdbx_seq_one_letter_code
_entity_poly.pdbx_strand_id
1 'polypeptide(L)'
;MAGVARELLEELGLRGFAKTSGNRGIHIYVRIQPRWSFEDVRHAAIGFGRELERRDGGVTTAWWKELRGSRIFVDFNQNNRDRTIAGAYSIRARAGAPVSMPIAWDRLGDLEDPTQFNLLTVPDLLASEGDPWREMEDVEYSLDPLLQLWQTLPGGELNFPPDYPKMPGEPPRVQPSRKVESHWDAQGRRIGP
;
A
#
# COMPACT_ATOMS: atom_id res chain seq x y z
N MET A 1 -10.63 4.82 5.67
CA MET A 1 -9.46 4.03 5.22
C MET A 1 -8.11 4.71 5.47
N ALA A 2 -7.73 5.80 4.77
CA ALA A 2 -6.41 6.42 4.99
C ALA A 2 -6.20 6.87 6.46
N GLY A 3 -7.25 7.36 7.13
CA GLY A 3 -7.24 7.62 8.58
C GLY A 3 -6.97 6.37 9.42
N VAL A 4 -7.62 5.24 9.14
CA VAL A 4 -7.38 3.95 9.82
C VAL A 4 -5.93 3.49 9.63
N ALA A 5 -5.35 3.72 8.45
CA ALA A 5 -3.93 3.45 8.19
C ALA A 5 -3.00 4.36 9.00
N ARG A 6 -3.33 5.65 9.15
CA ARG A 6 -2.60 6.58 10.03
C ARG A 6 -2.66 6.12 11.49
N GLU A 7 -3.86 5.84 12.00
CA GLU A 7 -4.08 5.39 13.38
C GLU A 7 -3.31 4.11 13.69
N LEU A 8 -3.37 3.11 12.80
CA LEU A 8 -2.61 1.87 12.98
C LEU A 8 -1.09 2.12 12.99
N LEU A 9 -0.58 3.00 12.14
CA LEU A 9 0.84 3.37 12.18
C LEU A 9 1.20 4.05 13.51
N GLU A 10 0.39 4.99 13.98
CA GLU A 10 0.60 5.70 15.23
C GLU A 10 0.57 4.75 16.45
N GLU A 11 -0.36 3.79 16.48
CA GLU A 11 -0.42 2.73 17.50
C GLU A 11 0.84 1.85 17.52
N LEU A 12 1.46 1.62 16.36
CA LEU A 12 2.72 0.88 16.22
C LEU A 12 3.95 1.74 16.50
N GLY A 13 3.78 3.02 16.86
CA GLY A 13 4.87 3.96 17.08
C GLY A 13 5.57 4.43 15.80
N LEU A 14 4.88 4.34 14.65
CA LEU A 14 5.39 4.69 13.34
C LEU A 14 4.72 5.95 12.80
N ARG A 15 5.48 6.78 12.07
CA ARG A 15 4.91 7.92 11.33
C ARG A 15 4.81 7.58 9.85
N GLY A 16 3.59 7.68 9.33
CA GLY A 16 3.32 7.65 7.90
C GLY A 16 3.41 9.03 7.26
N PHE A 17 3.91 9.09 6.03
CA PHE A 17 3.98 10.27 5.17
C PHE A 17 3.13 10.02 3.93
N ALA A 18 2.00 10.73 3.82
CA ALA A 18 1.01 10.46 2.78
C ALA A 18 1.27 11.30 1.51
N LYS A 19 0.95 10.71 0.36
CA LYS A 19 0.82 11.45 -0.91
C LYS A 19 -0.33 10.93 -1.75
N THR A 20 -0.93 11.80 -2.53
CA THR A 20 -1.82 11.35 -3.60
C THR A 20 -1.00 10.66 -4.69
N SER A 21 -1.61 9.68 -5.37
CA SER A 21 -0.95 9.01 -6.50
C SER A 21 -0.95 9.85 -7.79
N GLY A 22 -1.75 10.92 -7.89
CA GLY A 22 -2.13 11.55 -9.16
C GLY A 22 -3.12 10.69 -9.98
N ASN A 23 -3.82 9.78 -9.30
CA ASN A 23 -4.92 8.95 -9.80
C ASN A 23 -5.99 8.85 -8.69
N ARG A 24 -6.48 7.65 -8.39
CA ARG A 24 -7.51 7.36 -7.38
C ARG A 24 -6.96 6.83 -6.05
N GLY A 25 -5.65 6.57 -5.98
CA GLY A 25 -5.02 5.94 -4.81
C GLY A 25 -4.21 6.93 -3.96
N ILE A 26 -3.94 6.52 -2.72
CA ILE A 26 -3.04 7.18 -1.78
C ILE A 26 -1.83 6.28 -1.57
N HIS A 27 -0.64 6.87 -1.50
CA HIS A 27 0.57 6.16 -1.08
C HIS A 27 0.95 6.67 0.31
N ILE A 28 1.37 5.77 1.18
CA ILE A 28 1.86 6.09 2.52
C ILE A 28 3.28 5.56 2.63
N TYR A 29 4.21 6.44 2.97
CA TYR A 29 5.62 6.13 3.13
C TYR A 29 5.92 6.07 4.62
N VAL A 30 6.74 5.10 5.03
CA VAL A 30 7.29 5.02 6.38
C VAL A 30 8.79 4.97 6.24
N ARG A 31 9.50 5.91 6.86
CA ARG A 31 10.96 5.94 6.84
C ARG A 31 11.50 4.89 7.83
N ILE A 32 12.28 3.94 7.32
CA ILE A 32 12.81 2.83 8.12
C ILE A 32 14.34 2.85 8.13
N GLN A 33 14.93 2.23 9.14
CA GLN A 33 16.36 1.94 9.14
C GLN A 33 16.70 0.98 7.97
N PRO A 34 17.81 1.18 7.24
CA PRO A 34 18.13 0.40 6.05
C PRO A 34 18.81 -0.94 6.38
N ARG A 35 18.21 -1.76 7.24
CA ARG A 35 18.77 -3.05 7.70
C ARG A 35 17.93 -4.29 7.37
N TRP A 36 16.80 -4.11 6.70
CA TRP A 36 15.89 -5.18 6.29
C TRP A 36 15.96 -5.46 4.78
N SER A 37 15.69 -6.69 4.39
CA SER A 37 15.60 -7.09 3.00
C SER A 37 14.28 -6.64 2.34
N PHE A 38 14.20 -6.71 1.01
CA PHE A 38 12.93 -6.49 0.30
C PHE A 38 11.83 -7.48 0.74
N GLU A 39 12.22 -8.71 1.11
CA GLU A 39 11.29 -9.72 1.60
C GLU A 39 10.68 -9.30 2.94
N ASP A 40 11.52 -8.85 3.88
CA ASP A 40 11.07 -8.35 5.19
C ASP A 40 10.12 -7.13 5.03
N VAL A 41 10.47 -6.17 4.17
CA VAL A 41 9.62 -4.99 3.90
C VAL A 41 8.28 -5.40 3.29
N ARG A 42 8.27 -6.38 2.40
CA ARG A 42 7.03 -6.91 1.84
C ARG A 42 6.20 -7.65 2.89
N HIS A 43 6.81 -8.48 3.74
CA HIS A 43 6.12 -9.17 4.84
C HIS A 43 5.49 -8.17 5.81
N ALA A 44 6.22 -7.11 6.18
CA ALA A 44 5.69 -6.01 6.98
C ALA A 44 4.47 -5.36 6.32
N ALA A 45 4.49 -5.11 5.01
CA ALA A 45 3.34 -4.58 4.28
C ALA A 45 2.14 -5.54 4.24
N ILE A 46 2.39 -6.87 4.20
CA ILE A 46 1.33 -7.87 4.32
C ILE A 46 0.72 -7.85 5.71
N GLY A 47 1.55 -7.85 6.77
CA GLY A 47 1.10 -7.77 8.15
C GLY A 47 0.23 -6.53 8.39
N PHE A 48 0.68 -5.37 7.90
CA PHE A 48 -0.08 -4.12 7.92
C PHE A 48 -1.42 -4.23 7.18
N GLY A 49 -1.40 -4.74 5.94
CA GLY A 49 -2.60 -4.88 5.12
C GLY A 49 -3.64 -5.81 5.75
N ARG A 50 -3.20 -6.89 6.41
CA ARG A 50 -4.08 -7.82 7.13
C ARG A 50 -4.73 -7.18 8.34
N GLU A 51 -3.96 -6.44 9.13
CA GLU A 51 -4.52 -5.75 10.29
C GLU A 51 -5.50 -4.66 9.85
N LEU A 52 -5.25 -3.97 8.73
CA LEU A 52 -6.23 -3.06 8.14
C LEU A 52 -7.49 -3.78 7.67
N GLU A 53 -7.38 -4.92 6.98
CA GLU A 53 -8.54 -5.73 6.54
C GLU A 53 -9.35 -6.26 7.74
N ARG A 54 -8.71 -6.49 8.90
CA ARG A 54 -9.39 -6.88 10.14
C ARG A 54 -10.16 -5.72 10.79
N ARG A 55 -9.66 -4.49 10.66
CA ARG A 55 -10.24 -3.27 11.27
C ARG A 55 -11.29 -2.61 10.40
N ASP A 56 -11.13 -2.65 9.09
CA ASP A 56 -11.97 -1.97 8.11
C ASP A 56 -12.39 -2.96 7.01
N GLY A 57 -13.67 -3.35 7.02
CA GLY A 57 -14.24 -4.23 6.00
C GLY A 57 -14.22 -3.65 4.58
N GLY A 58 -13.91 -2.35 4.45
CA GLY A 58 -13.64 -1.67 3.18
C GLY A 58 -12.23 -1.90 2.63
N VAL A 59 -11.36 -2.63 3.33
CA VAL A 59 -9.99 -2.95 2.92
C VAL A 59 -9.86 -4.41 2.49
N THR A 60 -8.92 -4.69 1.59
CA THR A 60 -8.57 -6.07 1.25
C THR A 60 -7.12 -6.28 0.87
N THR A 61 -6.60 -7.46 1.22
CA THR A 61 -5.33 -8.00 0.73
C THR A 61 -5.50 -9.03 -0.40
N ALA A 62 -6.72 -9.20 -0.92
CA ALA A 62 -6.98 -10.16 -1.98
C ALA A 62 -6.26 -9.83 -3.29
N TRP A 63 -5.35 -10.70 -3.71
CA TRP A 63 -4.55 -10.52 -4.94
C TRP A 63 -5.40 -10.44 -6.20
N TRP A 64 -6.42 -11.29 -6.32
CA TRP A 64 -7.30 -11.35 -7.48
C TRP A 64 -8.29 -10.19 -7.50
N LYS A 65 -8.36 -9.45 -8.61
CA LYS A 65 -9.21 -8.25 -8.74
C LYS A 65 -10.69 -8.56 -8.52
N GLU A 66 -11.14 -9.72 -9.00
CA GLU A 66 -12.51 -10.22 -8.85
C GLU A 66 -12.91 -10.47 -7.39
N LEU A 67 -11.94 -10.73 -6.50
CA LEU A 67 -12.20 -10.97 -5.07
C LEU A 67 -12.24 -9.68 -4.25
N ARG A 68 -11.84 -8.54 -4.84
CA ARG A 68 -11.75 -7.26 -4.12
C ARG A 68 -13.12 -6.60 -3.96
N GLY A 69 -14.02 -6.77 -4.92
CA GLY A 69 -15.29 -6.05 -4.95
C GLY A 69 -15.08 -4.54 -5.00
N SER A 70 -15.79 -3.79 -4.16
CA SER A 70 -15.64 -2.34 -4.00
C SER A 70 -14.56 -1.93 -2.98
N ARG A 71 -13.83 -2.89 -2.40
CA ARG A 71 -12.85 -2.65 -1.34
C ARG A 71 -11.54 -2.08 -1.88
N ILE A 72 -10.87 -1.32 -1.03
CA ILE A 72 -9.55 -0.74 -1.31
C ILE A 72 -8.50 -1.83 -1.11
N PHE A 73 -7.69 -2.04 -2.16
CA PHE A 73 -6.61 -3.03 -2.13
C PHE A 73 -5.32 -2.43 -1.56
N VAL A 74 -4.77 -3.08 -0.53
CA VAL A 74 -3.42 -2.80 -0.04
C VAL A 74 -2.43 -3.54 -0.94
N ASP A 75 -1.77 -2.82 -1.82
CA ASP A 75 -0.81 -3.39 -2.78
C ASP A 75 0.55 -3.68 -2.13
N PHE A 76 0.58 -4.71 -1.29
CA PHE A 76 1.79 -5.19 -0.60
C PHE A 76 2.93 -5.53 -1.59
N ASN A 77 2.60 -5.88 -2.82
CA ASN A 77 3.58 -6.21 -3.85
C ASN A 77 4.32 -5.00 -4.42
N GLN A 78 3.95 -3.75 -4.07
CA GLN A 78 4.75 -2.56 -4.38
C GLN A 78 6.11 -2.55 -3.65
N ASN A 79 6.24 -3.32 -2.56
CA ASN A 79 7.48 -3.44 -1.80
C ASN A 79 8.43 -4.52 -2.34
N ASN A 80 8.08 -5.18 -3.44
CA ASN A 80 9.03 -6.02 -4.16
C ASN A 80 10.11 -5.16 -4.84
N ARG A 81 11.22 -5.81 -5.21
CA ARG A 81 12.22 -5.19 -6.08
C ARG A 81 11.61 -4.85 -7.44
N ASP A 82 12.12 -3.82 -8.10
CA ASP A 82 11.76 -3.49 -9.49
C ASP A 82 10.26 -3.23 -9.72
N ARG A 83 9.62 -2.55 -8.76
CA ARG A 83 8.22 -2.10 -8.87
C ARG A 83 8.17 -0.62 -9.15
N THR A 84 7.29 -0.24 -10.07
CA THR A 84 7.12 1.16 -10.47
C THR A 84 6.30 1.91 -9.43
N ILE A 85 6.90 2.93 -8.81
CA ILE A 85 6.19 3.89 -7.97
C ILE A 85 6.48 5.30 -8.48
N ALA A 86 5.43 6.11 -8.69
CA ALA A 86 5.61 7.51 -9.03
C ALA A 86 6.26 8.23 -7.84
N GLY A 87 7.35 8.96 -8.09
CA GLY A 87 8.02 9.77 -7.08
C GLY A 87 7.11 10.88 -6.54
N ALA A 88 7.44 11.38 -5.35
CA ALA A 88 6.83 12.61 -4.84
C ALA A 88 7.03 13.76 -5.86
N TYR A 89 6.00 14.58 -6.04
CA TYR A 89 5.95 15.69 -6.99
C TYR A 89 6.06 15.31 -8.48
N SER A 90 6.13 14.01 -8.82
CA SER A 90 6.16 13.59 -10.22
C SER A 90 4.81 13.82 -10.90
N ILE A 91 4.85 14.40 -12.09
CA ILE A 91 3.69 14.57 -12.97
C ILE A 91 3.28 13.20 -13.53
N ARG A 92 1.97 12.98 -13.69
CA ARG A 92 1.41 11.80 -14.35
C ARG A 92 1.04 12.13 -15.78
N ALA A 93 1.37 11.23 -16.71
CA ALA A 93 0.98 11.31 -18.12
C ALA A 93 -0.53 11.05 -18.29
N ARG A 94 -1.36 12.02 -17.87
CA ARG A 94 -2.83 11.97 -17.87
C ARG A 94 -3.40 13.35 -18.16
N ALA A 95 -4.65 13.38 -18.59
CA ALA A 95 -5.38 14.63 -18.77
C ALA A 95 -5.33 15.48 -17.50
N GLY A 96 -5.04 16.77 -17.65
CA GLY A 96 -4.85 17.70 -16.54
C GLY A 96 -3.47 17.66 -15.89
N ALA A 97 -2.54 16.79 -16.33
CA ALA A 97 -1.18 16.67 -15.78
C ALA A 97 -1.15 16.60 -14.23
N PRO A 98 -1.90 15.68 -13.60
CA PRO A 98 -1.97 15.61 -12.16
C PRO A 98 -0.63 15.20 -11.56
N VAL A 99 -0.38 15.63 -10.33
CA VAL A 99 0.88 15.40 -9.62
C VAL A 99 0.69 14.36 -8.52
N SER A 100 1.68 13.51 -8.30
CA SER A 100 1.74 12.67 -7.10
C SER A 100 2.17 13.53 -5.91
N MET A 101 1.20 14.18 -5.27
CA MET A 101 1.43 15.29 -4.35
C MET A 101 1.56 14.82 -2.90
N PRO A 102 2.71 15.02 -2.22
CA PRO A 102 2.82 14.96 -0.77
C PRO A 102 1.76 15.83 -0.09
N ILE A 103 1.14 15.30 0.95
CA ILE A 103 0.01 15.95 1.62
C ILE A 103 0.05 15.68 3.12
N ALA A 104 -0.25 16.71 3.92
CA ALA A 104 -0.44 16.55 5.35
C ALA A 104 -1.69 15.70 5.63
N TRP A 105 -1.67 14.91 6.70
CA TRP A 105 -2.78 14.02 7.02
C TRP A 105 -4.11 14.73 7.23
N ASP A 106 -4.08 15.91 7.86
CA ASP A 106 -5.30 16.68 8.13
C ASP A 106 -5.93 17.16 6.81
N ARG A 107 -5.10 17.68 5.89
CA ARG A 107 -5.54 18.06 4.54
C ARG A 107 -6.03 16.87 3.72
N LEU A 108 -5.46 15.68 3.92
CA LEU A 108 -5.92 14.46 3.26
C LEU A 108 -7.33 14.04 3.73
N GLY A 109 -7.67 14.31 5.00
CA GLY A 109 -9.01 14.05 5.53
C GLY A 109 -10.10 14.86 4.84
N ASP A 110 -9.76 16.09 4.43
CA ASP A 110 -10.67 17.04 3.77
C ASP A 110 -10.57 17.01 2.23
N LEU A 111 -9.76 16.10 1.66
CA LEU A 111 -9.51 16.08 0.23
C LEU A 111 -10.67 15.45 -0.55
N GLU A 112 -11.42 16.29 -1.27
CA GLU A 112 -12.52 15.82 -2.14
C GLU A 112 -12.04 15.37 -3.53
N ASP A 113 -11.12 16.12 -4.15
CA ASP A 113 -10.65 15.88 -5.52
C ASP A 113 -9.12 15.96 -5.63
N PRO A 114 -8.40 14.84 -5.85
CA PRO A 114 -6.95 14.87 -6.02
C PRO A 114 -6.48 15.50 -7.34
N THR A 115 -7.37 15.73 -8.32
CA THR A 115 -6.99 16.33 -9.61
C THR A 115 -6.70 17.84 -9.51
N GLN A 116 -7.10 18.47 -8.40
CA GLN A 116 -6.71 19.84 -8.07
C GLN A 116 -5.18 20.00 -7.95
N PHE A 117 -4.45 18.92 -7.67
CA PHE A 117 -2.99 18.90 -7.66
C PHE A 117 -2.45 18.58 -9.04
N ASN A 118 -1.97 19.59 -9.74
CA ASN A 118 -1.45 19.46 -11.09
C ASN A 118 -0.26 20.39 -11.35
N LEU A 119 0.33 20.27 -12.54
CA LEU A 119 1.48 21.06 -12.98
C LEU A 119 1.33 22.57 -12.75
N LEU A 120 0.10 23.11 -12.87
CA LEU A 120 -0.15 24.54 -12.78
C LEU A 120 -0.43 25.03 -11.35
N THR A 121 -0.89 24.15 -10.46
CA THR A 121 -1.31 24.53 -9.10
C THR A 121 -0.26 24.20 -8.04
N VAL A 122 0.50 23.12 -8.23
CA VAL A 122 1.44 22.61 -7.23
C VAL A 122 2.58 23.58 -6.89
N PRO A 123 3.19 24.32 -7.84
CA PRO A 123 4.25 25.28 -7.52
C PRO A 123 3.81 26.34 -6.50
N ASP A 124 2.63 26.93 -6.70
CA ASP A 124 2.09 27.97 -5.82
C ASP A 124 1.72 27.39 -4.45
N LEU A 125 1.10 26.20 -4.41
CA LEU A 125 0.79 25.49 -3.17
C LEU A 125 2.05 25.19 -2.35
N LEU A 126 3.12 24.72 -3.00
CA LEU A 126 4.39 24.42 -2.33
C LEU A 126 5.04 25.69 -1.79
N ALA A 127 4.96 26.80 -2.53
CA ALA A 127 5.49 28.09 -2.08
C ALA A 127 4.73 28.65 -0.87
N SER A 128 3.41 28.46 -0.82
CA SER A 128 2.56 28.99 0.26
C SER A 128 2.52 28.11 1.50
N GLU A 129 2.51 26.78 1.34
CA GLU A 129 2.29 25.83 2.44
C GLU A 129 3.57 25.09 2.87
N GLY A 130 4.62 25.11 2.05
CA GLY A 130 5.84 24.34 2.27
C GLY A 130 5.67 22.84 1.98
N ASP A 131 6.72 22.07 2.25
CA ASP A 131 6.73 20.62 2.03
C ASP A 131 6.14 19.86 3.24
N PRO A 132 5.02 19.14 3.08
CA PRO A 132 4.44 18.32 4.15
C PRO A 132 5.35 17.18 4.64
N TRP A 133 6.35 16.78 3.84
CA TRP A 133 7.31 15.73 4.14
C TRP A 133 8.65 16.25 4.66
N ARG A 134 8.77 17.55 4.99
CA ARG A 134 10.04 18.17 5.41
C ARG A 134 10.75 17.46 6.57
N GLU A 135 10.01 16.78 7.44
CA GLU A 135 10.52 16.06 8.62
C GLU A 135 10.79 14.56 8.36
N MET A 136 10.58 14.06 7.13
CA MET A 136 10.74 12.63 6.81
C MET A 136 12.18 12.15 7.00
N GLU A 137 13.15 13.02 6.73
CA GLU A 137 14.58 12.71 6.89
C GLU A 137 15.05 12.74 8.35
N ASP A 138 14.27 13.35 9.26
CA ASP A 138 14.63 13.53 10.66
C ASP A 138 14.27 12.32 11.54
N VAL A 139 13.57 11.34 10.97
CA VAL A 139 13.06 10.17 11.67
C VAL A 139 13.46 8.89 10.96
N GLU A 140 13.69 7.83 11.71
CA GLU A 140 13.81 6.48 11.18
C GLU A 140 13.21 5.49 12.19
N TYR A 141 12.43 4.54 11.68
CA TYR A 141 11.72 3.60 12.54
C TYR A 141 12.22 2.17 12.36
N SER A 142 12.01 1.35 13.40
CA SER A 142 12.17 -0.09 13.27
C SER A 142 10.98 -0.70 12.54
N LEU A 143 11.24 -1.68 11.66
CA LEU A 143 10.20 -2.44 10.97
C LEU A 143 9.57 -3.52 11.87
N ASP A 144 10.19 -3.82 13.01
CA ASP A 144 9.81 -4.92 13.90
C ASP A 144 8.32 -4.94 14.30
N PRO A 145 7.65 -3.80 14.62
CA PRO A 145 6.22 -3.83 14.95
C PRO A 145 5.34 -4.35 13.80
N LEU A 146 5.70 -4.04 12.55
CA LEU A 146 4.97 -4.52 11.37
C LEU A 146 5.30 -5.99 11.07
N LEU A 147 6.55 -6.40 11.29
CA LEU A 147 6.95 -7.81 11.21
C LEU A 147 6.26 -8.66 12.29
N GLN A 148 6.02 -8.11 13.47
CA GLN A 148 5.26 -8.78 14.52
C GLN A 148 3.81 -9.05 14.07
N LEU A 149 3.15 -8.09 13.41
CA LEU A 149 1.84 -8.32 12.81
C LEU A 149 1.89 -9.46 11.78
N TRP A 150 2.90 -9.46 10.92
CA TRP A 150 3.10 -10.52 9.94
C TRP A 150 3.26 -11.91 10.59
N GLN A 151 4.06 -12.00 11.65
CA GLN A 151 4.36 -13.27 12.34
C GLN A 151 3.16 -13.80 13.14
N THR A 152 2.31 -12.91 13.67
CA THR A 152 1.22 -13.28 14.58
C THR A 152 -0.13 -13.44 13.89
N LEU A 153 -0.38 -12.70 12.80
CA LEU A 153 -1.62 -12.80 12.05
C LEU A 153 -1.62 -14.02 11.12
N PRO A 154 -2.75 -14.74 11.02
CA PRO A 154 -2.84 -15.92 10.17
C PRO A 154 -2.74 -15.55 8.68
N GLY A 155 -2.46 -16.55 7.84
CA GLY A 155 -2.56 -16.45 6.39
C GLY A 155 -1.25 -16.63 5.62
N GLY A 156 -0.09 -16.64 6.28
CA GLY A 156 1.21 -16.96 5.67
C GLY A 156 1.54 -16.10 4.44
N GLU A 157 2.32 -16.62 3.50
CA GLU A 157 2.74 -15.88 2.30
C GLU A 157 1.58 -15.59 1.34
N LEU A 158 1.54 -14.37 0.80
CA LEU A 158 0.65 -13.94 -0.27
C LEU A 158 1.32 -14.05 -1.64
N ASN A 159 0.51 -14.00 -2.69
CA ASN A 159 1.00 -14.18 -4.04
C ASN A 159 1.98 -13.09 -4.46
N PHE A 160 3.03 -13.48 -5.19
CA PHE A 160 3.87 -12.56 -5.93
C PHE A 160 3.20 -12.16 -7.26
N PRO A 161 3.61 -11.04 -7.87
CA PRO A 161 3.20 -10.72 -9.24
C PRO A 161 3.56 -11.86 -10.21
N PRO A 162 2.70 -12.19 -11.20
CA PRO A 162 2.94 -13.28 -12.15
C PRO A 162 4.27 -13.18 -12.91
N ASP A 163 4.74 -11.97 -13.14
CA ASP A 163 5.94 -11.59 -13.87
C ASP A 163 7.19 -11.47 -12.99
N TYR A 164 7.06 -11.62 -11.67
CA TYR A 164 8.18 -11.41 -10.76
C TYR A 164 9.22 -12.55 -10.87
N PRO A 165 10.52 -12.28 -11.13
CA PRO A 165 11.53 -13.33 -11.22
C PRO A 165 11.77 -14.03 -9.88
N LYS A 166 12.06 -15.34 -9.88
CA LYS A 166 12.48 -16.06 -8.67
C LYS A 166 13.93 -15.75 -8.33
N MET A 167 14.21 -15.51 -7.05
CA MET A 167 15.58 -15.36 -6.54
C MET A 167 16.19 -16.74 -6.21
N PRO A 168 17.51 -16.93 -6.35
CA PRO A 168 18.17 -18.14 -5.87
C PRO A 168 17.97 -18.33 -4.37
N GLY A 169 17.50 -19.51 -3.95
CA GLY A 169 17.21 -19.81 -2.54
C GLY A 169 15.87 -19.29 -2.02
N GLU A 170 15.04 -18.68 -2.88
CA GLU A 170 13.72 -18.20 -2.49
C GLU A 170 12.79 -19.37 -2.08
N PRO A 171 12.03 -19.24 -0.98
CA PRO A 171 11.02 -20.21 -0.59
C PRO A 171 9.98 -20.48 -1.71
N PRO A 172 9.30 -21.65 -1.71
CA PRO A 172 8.24 -21.93 -2.66
C PRO A 172 7.13 -20.87 -2.61
N ARG A 173 6.91 -20.16 -3.71
CA ARG A 173 5.81 -19.19 -3.83
C ARG A 173 4.47 -19.90 -3.82
N VAL A 174 3.52 -19.33 -3.08
CA VAL A 174 2.12 -19.72 -3.18
C VAL A 174 1.62 -19.34 -4.57
N GLN A 175 1.26 -20.35 -5.38
CA GLN A 175 0.65 -20.10 -6.68
C GLN A 175 -0.72 -19.45 -6.48
N PRO A 176 -1.05 -18.39 -7.23
CA PRO A 176 -2.38 -17.82 -7.22
C PRO A 176 -3.38 -18.90 -7.65
N SER A 177 -4.18 -19.43 -6.71
CA SER A 177 -5.31 -20.26 -7.08
C SER A 177 -6.47 -19.35 -7.45
N ARG A 178 -6.92 -19.41 -8.70
CA ARG A 178 -8.14 -18.74 -9.14
C ARG A 178 -9.33 -19.55 -8.64
N LYS A 179 -10.37 -18.91 -8.13
CA LYS A 179 -11.65 -19.58 -7.89
C LYS A 179 -12.25 -19.96 -9.25
N VAL A 180 -12.12 -21.22 -9.64
CA VAL A 180 -12.76 -21.77 -10.85
C VAL A 180 -14.21 -22.06 -10.48
N GLU A 181 -15.16 -21.27 -10.97
CA GLU A 181 -16.57 -21.33 -10.54
C GLU A 181 -17.18 -22.73 -10.64
N SER A 182 -16.79 -23.52 -11.64
CA SER A 182 -17.21 -24.92 -11.80
C SER A 182 -16.76 -25.86 -10.67
N HIS A 183 -15.81 -25.46 -9.83
CA HIS A 183 -15.29 -26.26 -8.72
C HIS A 183 -15.98 -25.92 -7.38
N TRP A 184 -16.95 -24.99 -7.36
CA TRP A 184 -17.60 -24.53 -6.14
C TRP A 184 -19.12 -24.51 -6.30
N ASP A 185 -19.85 -25.02 -5.30
CA ASP A 185 -21.30 -24.95 -5.30
C ASP A 185 -21.81 -23.55 -4.92
N ALA A 186 -23.12 -23.34 -5.03
CA ALA A 186 -23.79 -22.08 -4.68
C ALA A 186 -23.66 -21.71 -3.19
N GLN A 187 -23.23 -22.65 -2.34
CA GLN A 187 -22.98 -22.47 -0.92
C GLN A 187 -21.49 -22.29 -0.60
N GLY A 188 -20.63 -22.19 -1.62
CA GLY A 188 -19.20 -21.96 -1.49
C GLY A 188 -18.37 -23.19 -1.08
N ARG A 189 -18.94 -24.40 -1.14
CA ARG A 189 -18.23 -25.65 -0.87
C ARG A 189 -17.59 -26.17 -2.15
N ARG A 190 -16.38 -26.72 -2.04
CA ARG A 190 -15.66 -27.30 -3.18
C ARG A 190 -16.33 -28.61 -3.62
N ILE A 191 -16.67 -28.73 -4.90
CA ILE A 191 -17.43 -29.86 -5.49
C ILE A 191 -16.56 -30.84 -6.31
N GLY A 192 -15.24 -30.69 -6.33
CA GLY A 192 -14.34 -31.65 -6.98
C GLY A 192 -12.85 -31.32 -6.85
N PRO A 193 -11.96 -32.27 -7.19
CA PRO A 193 -10.51 -32.06 -7.26
C PRO A 193 -10.15 -30.99 -8.30
#